data_AF-A0A7G5BYC2-F1
#
_entry.id   AF-A0A7G5BYC2-F1
#
_cell.length_a   1.000
_cell.length_b   1.000
_cell.length_c   1.000
_cell.angle_alpha   90.00
_cell.angle_beta   90.00
_cell.angle_gamma   90.00
#
_symmetry.space_group_name_H-M   'P 1'
#
loop_
_entity.id
_entity.type
_entity.pdbx_description
1 polymer ?
#
loop_
_entity_poly.entity_id
_entity_poly.type
_entity_poly.pdbx_seq_one_letter_code
_entity_poly.pdbx_strand_id
1 'polypeptide(L)'
;MLSVKSIEVIKSTVPVLEVHGTAITKRFYEMLFTKHPELLNIFNHANQKQGRQQTALANAVYAAAANIDKLEAILPVVKQIGHKHRSLGIKAEHYPIVGQNLLAAIKDVLGDAATEEILQAWAEAYGIIADAFISVEAEMYKQSEEQEGGWADFRAFKVARKAKESDVITSFYLVPQDGKGIAAYEAGQYISVKVEIPGEKNTHIRQYSLSDASGKPYYRITVKREDAVEDRPAGKVSNYLHEQVGENDVLFLSAPAGDFTLNAQDQRPVVLVSGGVGLTPMFSMLKTLADSQPKRQVTFIHAAQNGKLHAMKGQVEELVGKHSQLQAYWCYEKPTEQDRDEHSYHKEGYVDLPWLQAVVPTRDASFYFCGPVPFMKTIYRALKEWGVPATDVHYEFFGPAGNLELV
;
A
#
# COMPACT_ATOMS: atom_id res chain seq x y z
N MET A 1 3.94 25.97 18.10
CA MET A 1 2.53 26.32 17.83
C MET A 1 2.52 27.47 16.84
N LEU A 2 1.59 27.48 15.88
CA LEU A 2 1.43 28.60 14.96
C LEU A 2 0.85 29.82 15.67
N SER A 3 1.20 31.01 15.19
CA SER A 3 0.48 32.23 15.58
C SER A 3 -0.93 32.22 15.00
N VAL A 4 -1.89 32.87 15.68
CA VAL A 4 -3.27 33.04 15.17
C VAL A 4 -3.26 33.67 13.78
N LYS A 5 -2.38 34.65 13.57
CA LYS A 5 -2.17 35.32 12.29
C LYS A 5 -1.71 34.34 11.20
N SER A 6 -0.75 33.46 11.49
CA SER A 6 -0.29 32.44 10.54
C SER A 6 -1.43 31.47 10.17
N ILE A 7 -2.25 31.06 11.13
CA ILE A 7 -3.41 30.19 10.88
C ILE A 7 -4.42 30.86 9.95
N GLU A 8 -4.75 32.13 10.18
CA GLU A 8 -5.67 32.90 9.31
C GLU A 8 -5.12 33.05 7.88
N VAL A 9 -3.83 33.34 7.74
CA VAL A 9 -3.15 33.42 6.44
C VAL A 9 -3.18 32.08 5.71
N ILE A 10 -2.87 30.97 6.39
CA ILE A 10 -2.93 29.63 5.80
C ILE A 10 -4.36 29.34 5.34
N LYS A 11 -5.36 29.47 6.22
CA LYS A 11 -6.76 29.16 5.90
C LYS A 11 -7.32 30.00 4.75
N SER A 12 -6.96 31.28 4.67
CA SER A 12 -7.38 32.17 3.58
C SER A 12 -6.69 31.90 2.25
N THR A 13 -5.50 31.28 2.26
CA THR A 13 -4.71 31.00 1.03
C THR A 13 -4.84 29.54 0.54
N VAL A 14 -5.42 28.64 1.34
CA VAL A 14 -5.72 27.25 0.95
C VAL A 14 -6.51 27.15 -0.38
N PRO A 15 -7.57 27.94 -0.63
CA PRO A 15 -8.30 27.87 -1.91
C PRO A 15 -7.43 28.22 -3.13
N VAL A 16 -6.45 29.11 -2.96
CA VAL A 16 -5.51 29.48 -4.04
C VAL A 16 -4.60 28.30 -4.37
N LEU A 17 -4.13 27.57 -3.36
CA LEU A 17 -3.36 26.34 -3.57
C LEU A 17 -4.21 25.22 -4.19
N GLU A 18 -5.50 25.16 -3.92
CA GLU A 18 -6.40 24.19 -4.55
C GLU A 18 -6.49 24.42 -6.06
N VAL A 19 -6.61 25.68 -6.49
CA VAL A 19 -6.64 26.06 -7.91
C VAL A 19 -5.28 25.83 -8.59
N HIS A 20 -4.18 26.18 -7.92
CA HIS A 20 -2.83 26.11 -8.51
C HIS A 20 -2.05 24.82 -8.17
N GLY A 21 -2.64 23.89 -7.42
CA GLY A 21 -1.95 22.75 -6.79
C GLY A 21 -1.23 21.85 -7.78
N THR A 22 -1.84 21.60 -8.95
CA THR A 22 -1.20 20.81 -10.02
C THR A 22 0.03 21.51 -10.59
N ALA A 23 -0.04 22.84 -10.82
CA ALA A 23 1.08 23.62 -11.33
C ALA A 23 2.22 23.70 -10.30
N ILE A 24 1.89 23.97 -9.04
CA ILE A 24 2.84 24.00 -7.92
C ILE A 24 3.53 22.66 -7.77
N THR A 25 2.79 21.56 -7.79
CA THR A 25 3.38 20.24 -7.58
C THR A 25 4.25 19.79 -8.74
N LYS A 26 3.86 20.12 -9.98
CA LYS A 26 4.73 19.91 -11.15
C LYS A 26 6.04 20.68 -10.98
N ARG A 27 5.95 21.96 -10.65
CA ARG A 27 7.12 22.82 -10.47
C ARG A 27 8.02 22.37 -9.32
N PHE A 28 7.41 21.96 -8.21
CA PHE A 28 8.09 21.37 -7.06
C PHE A 28 8.97 20.18 -7.47
N TYR A 29 8.44 19.21 -8.23
CA TYR A 29 9.23 18.05 -8.64
C TYR A 29 10.31 18.39 -9.65
N GLU A 30 10.07 19.32 -10.57
CA GLU A 30 11.12 19.83 -11.46
C GLU A 30 12.30 20.41 -10.67
N MET A 31 12.01 21.28 -9.70
CA MET A 31 13.02 21.91 -8.85
C MET A 31 13.73 20.89 -7.96
N LEU A 32 12.96 19.99 -7.34
CA LEU A 32 13.47 18.95 -6.45
C LEU A 32 14.49 18.06 -7.18
N PHE A 33 14.14 17.47 -8.32
CA PHE A 33 15.05 16.54 -9.00
C PHE A 33 16.17 17.21 -9.78
N THR A 34 16.03 18.49 -10.11
CA THR A 34 17.14 19.27 -10.68
C THR A 34 18.21 19.56 -9.63
N LYS A 35 17.79 19.95 -8.42
CA LYS A 35 18.73 20.29 -7.33
C LYS A 35 19.21 19.08 -6.54
N HIS A 36 18.35 18.06 -6.43
CA HIS A 36 18.54 16.85 -5.62
C HIS A 36 18.29 15.58 -6.46
N PRO A 37 19.08 15.33 -7.52
CA PRO A 37 18.90 14.16 -8.38
C PRO A 37 19.07 12.82 -7.62
N GLU A 38 19.75 12.80 -6.48
CA GLU A 38 19.90 11.63 -5.61
C GLU A 38 18.56 11.09 -5.10
N LEU A 39 17.55 11.93 -4.94
CA LEU A 39 16.22 11.53 -4.49
C LEU A 39 15.48 10.65 -5.51
N LEU A 40 15.93 10.62 -6.77
CA LEU A 40 15.43 9.68 -7.77
C LEU A 40 15.68 8.20 -7.40
N ASN A 41 16.58 7.93 -6.44
CA ASN A 41 16.79 6.58 -5.91
C ASN A 41 15.72 6.15 -4.88
N ILE A 42 14.90 7.09 -4.39
CA ILE A 42 13.85 6.85 -3.41
C ILE A 42 12.46 6.95 -4.08
N PHE A 43 12.28 7.98 -4.92
CA PHE A 43 11.00 8.25 -5.55
C PHE A 43 10.63 7.26 -6.64
N ASN A 44 9.32 7.04 -6.83
CA ASN A 44 8.82 6.17 -7.88
C ASN A 44 8.62 6.92 -9.20
N HIS A 45 9.54 6.74 -10.15
CA HIS A 45 9.47 7.36 -11.49
C HIS A 45 8.19 7.05 -12.29
N ALA A 46 7.57 5.88 -12.09
CA ALA A 46 6.35 5.52 -12.81
C ALA A 46 5.17 6.38 -12.36
N ASN A 47 5.08 6.64 -11.04
CA ASN A 47 4.02 7.47 -10.48
C ASN A 47 4.17 8.94 -10.91
N GLN A 48 5.41 9.42 -11.05
CA GLN A 48 5.71 10.77 -11.53
C GLN A 48 5.23 10.98 -12.97
N LYS A 49 5.52 10.04 -13.88
CA LYS A 49 5.09 10.13 -15.28
C LYS A 49 3.56 10.07 -15.45
N GLN A 50 2.86 9.45 -14.50
CA GLN A 50 1.39 9.28 -14.54
C GLN A 50 0.60 10.36 -13.80
N GLY A 51 1.23 11.37 -13.19
CA GLY A 51 0.53 12.46 -12.49
C GLY A 51 -0.09 12.10 -11.13
N ARG A 52 -0.08 10.82 -10.74
CA ARG A 52 -0.76 10.31 -9.53
C ARG A 52 -0.09 10.77 -8.24
N GLN A 53 1.23 10.89 -8.24
CA GLN A 53 1.97 11.31 -7.04
C GLN A 53 1.79 12.80 -6.77
N GLN A 54 1.68 13.61 -7.82
CA GLN A 54 1.47 15.04 -7.76
C GLN A 54 0.16 15.38 -7.04
N THR A 55 -0.89 14.62 -7.33
CA THR A 55 -2.21 14.82 -6.69
C THR A 55 -2.18 14.45 -5.21
N ALA A 56 -1.48 13.38 -4.83
CA ALA A 56 -1.44 12.90 -3.45
C ALA A 56 -0.73 13.88 -2.49
N LEU A 57 0.41 14.44 -2.90
CA LEU A 57 1.13 15.43 -2.09
C LEU A 57 0.30 16.71 -1.91
N ALA A 58 -0.31 17.22 -2.99
CA ALA A 58 -1.17 18.40 -2.94
C ALA A 58 -2.35 18.19 -1.96
N ASN A 59 -3.03 17.05 -2.05
CA ASN A 59 -4.15 16.73 -1.16
C ASN A 59 -3.72 16.59 0.30
N ALA A 60 -2.55 16.02 0.58
CA ALA A 60 -2.03 15.90 1.94
C ALA A 60 -1.69 17.26 2.55
N VAL A 61 -1.03 18.14 1.78
CA VAL A 61 -0.72 19.51 2.21
C VAL A 61 -2.01 20.31 2.42
N TYR A 62 -2.99 20.17 1.52
CA TYR A 62 -4.31 20.78 1.66
C TYR A 62 -5.02 20.33 2.93
N ALA A 63 -5.11 19.02 3.16
CA ALA A 63 -5.80 18.46 4.32
C ALA A 63 -5.13 18.88 5.64
N ALA A 64 -3.79 18.92 5.67
CA ALA A 64 -3.04 19.38 6.82
C ALA A 64 -3.24 20.88 7.08
N ALA A 65 -3.24 21.70 6.01
CA ALA A 65 -3.48 23.14 6.12
C ALA A 65 -4.92 23.47 6.57
N ALA A 66 -5.91 22.75 6.06
CA ALA A 66 -7.32 22.91 6.45
C ALA A 66 -7.57 22.57 7.94
N ASN A 67 -6.72 21.70 8.52
CA ASN A 67 -6.83 21.23 9.91
C ASN A 67 -5.64 21.68 10.77
N ILE A 68 -4.95 22.76 10.39
CA ILE A 68 -3.67 23.15 11.01
C ILE A 68 -3.81 23.58 12.49
N ASP A 69 -5.01 23.95 12.91
CA ASP A 69 -5.40 24.24 14.30
C ASP A 69 -5.80 22.99 15.11
N LYS A 70 -5.85 21.81 14.47
CA LYS A 70 -6.21 20.52 15.06
C LYS A 70 -5.18 19.45 14.69
N LEU A 71 -3.91 19.71 14.98
CA LEU A 71 -2.81 18.79 14.63
C LEU A 71 -2.98 17.38 15.22
N GLU A 72 -3.64 17.23 16.36
CA GLU A 72 -3.96 15.91 16.92
C GLU A 72 -4.86 15.08 15.99
N ALA A 73 -5.75 15.74 15.24
CA ALA A 73 -6.66 15.08 14.30
C ALA A 73 -5.94 14.54 13.05
N ILE A 74 -4.75 15.04 12.72
CA ILE A 74 -3.96 14.52 11.59
C ILE A 74 -3.05 13.36 11.98
N LEU A 75 -2.85 13.09 13.29
CA LEU A 75 -1.95 12.03 13.76
C LEU A 75 -2.25 10.64 13.18
N PRO A 76 -3.51 10.19 13.03
CA PRO A 76 -3.79 8.91 12.38
C PRO A 76 -3.26 8.85 10.94
N VAL A 77 -3.44 9.93 10.17
CA VAL A 77 -2.95 10.03 8.79
C VAL A 77 -1.41 10.12 8.75
N VAL A 78 -0.81 10.86 9.68
CA VAL A 78 0.66 10.93 9.83
C VAL A 78 1.23 9.53 10.11
N LYS A 79 0.60 8.74 11.00
CA LYS A 79 1.03 7.36 11.26
C LYS A 79 0.89 6.46 10.03
N GLN A 80 -0.24 6.53 9.33
CA GLN A 80 -0.48 5.77 8.10
C GLN A 80 0.62 6.05 7.05
N ILE A 81 0.92 7.33 6.80
CA ILE A 81 1.98 7.73 5.86
C ILE A 81 3.38 7.42 6.42
N GLY A 82 3.57 7.54 7.73
CA GLY A 82 4.82 7.22 8.43
C GLY A 82 5.29 5.78 8.19
N HIS A 83 4.36 4.82 8.16
CA HIS A 83 4.68 3.44 7.75
C HIS A 83 5.30 3.38 6.35
N LYS A 84 4.73 4.12 5.40
CA LYS A 84 5.25 4.19 4.03
C LYS A 84 6.62 4.84 4.00
N HIS A 85 6.79 5.98 4.65
CA HIS A 85 8.05 6.72 4.73
C HIS A 85 9.17 5.87 5.34
N ARG A 86 8.90 5.20 6.47
CA ARG A 86 9.86 4.28 7.11
C ARG A 86 10.23 3.13 6.19
N SER A 87 9.26 2.53 5.48
CA SER A 87 9.55 1.47 4.50
C SER A 87 10.40 1.93 3.31
N LEU A 88 10.42 3.23 3.01
CA LEU A 88 11.18 3.83 1.91
C LEU A 88 12.56 4.34 2.36
N GLY A 89 12.85 4.36 3.66
CA GLY A 89 14.08 4.93 4.20
C GLY A 89 14.07 6.46 4.27
N ILE A 90 12.90 7.11 4.42
CA ILE A 90 12.83 8.56 4.61
C ILE A 90 13.44 8.95 5.97
N LYS A 91 14.26 10.00 5.98
CA LYS A 91 15.00 10.49 7.15
C LYS A 91 14.68 11.97 7.39
N ALA A 92 14.99 12.44 8.61
CA ALA A 92 14.75 13.82 9.02
C ALA A 92 15.43 14.84 8.07
N GLU A 93 16.63 14.53 7.58
CA GLU A 93 17.38 15.37 6.63
C GLU A 93 16.70 15.57 5.25
N HIS A 94 15.73 14.71 4.88
CA HIS A 94 14.97 14.89 3.65
C HIS A 94 13.91 16.01 3.77
N TYR A 95 13.41 16.29 4.97
CA TYR A 95 12.32 17.26 5.16
C TYR A 95 12.73 18.70 4.84
N PRO A 96 13.90 19.22 5.27
CA PRO A 96 14.34 20.56 4.85
C PRO A 96 14.43 20.71 3.32
N ILE A 97 14.89 19.67 2.62
CA ILE A 97 15.01 19.65 1.16
C ILE A 97 13.63 19.78 0.49
N VAL A 98 12.65 18.99 0.95
CA VAL A 98 11.28 19.04 0.45
C VAL A 98 10.65 20.41 0.72
N GLY A 99 10.79 20.94 1.94
CA GLY A 99 10.21 22.23 2.34
C GLY A 99 10.74 23.40 1.51
N GLN A 100 12.06 23.47 1.34
CA GLN A 100 12.70 24.53 0.53
C GLN A 100 12.22 24.52 -0.92
N ASN A 101 12.12 23.34 -1.54
CA ASN A 101 11.66 23.23 -2.93
C ASN A 101 10.16 23.46 -3.07
N LEU A 102 9.35 23.08 -2.08
CA LEU A 102 7.90 23.33 -2.09
C LEU A 102 7.60 24.83 -2.00
N LEU A 103 8.21 25.54 -1.05
CA LEU A 103 8.02 26.99 -0.89
C LEU A 103 8.54 27.76 -2.11
N ALA A 104 9.68 27.34 -2.66
CA ALA A 104 10.20 27.94 -3.90
C ALA A 104 9.25 27.73 -5.09
N ALA A 105 8.62 26.55 -5.21
CA ALA A 105 7.64 26.28 -6.24
C ALA A 105 6.35 27.09 -6.06
N ILE A 106 5.88 27.27 -4.82
CA ILE A 106 4.74 28.15 -4.51
C ILE A 106 5.05 29.59 -4.96
N LYS A 107 6.24 30.11 -4.62
CA LYS A 107 6.66 31.46 -5.03
C LYS A 107 6.77 31.60 -6.55
N ASP A 108 7.35 30.62 -7.23
CA ASP A 108 7.53 30.65 -8.68
C ASP A 108 6.19 30.62 -9.43
N VAL A 109 5.21 29.84 -8.95
CA VAL A 109 3.89 29.73 -9.60
C VAL A 109 2.97 30.91 -9.27
N LEU A 110 2.96 31.39 -8.03
CA LEU A 110 2.08 32.49 -7.61
C LEU A 110 2.68 33.88 -7.86
N GLY A 111 3.99 33.99 -8.09
CA GLY A 111 4.66 35.25 -8.36
C GLY A 111 4.47 36.27 -7.23
N ASP A 112 3.93 37.45 -7.58
CA ASP A 112 3.69 38.54 -6.63
C ASP A 112 2.56 38.23 -5.63
N ALA A 113 1.66 37.29 -5.96
CA ALA A 113 0.60 36.86 -5.05
C ALA A 113 1.15 36.04 -3.86
N ALA A 114 2.33 35.43 -3.99
CA ALA A 114 3.05 34.83 -2.88
C ALA A 114 3.87 35.91 -2.15
N THR A 115 3.20 36.70 -1.32
CA THR A 115 3.84 37.70 -0.45
C THR A 115 4.76 37.02 0.58
N GLU A 116 5.71 37.77 1.15
CA GLU A 116 6.60 37.24 2.20
C GLU A 116 5.82 36.73 3.40
N GLU A 117 4.74 37.42 3.78
CA GLU A 117 3.84 37.00 4.85
C GLU A 117 3.20 35.63 4.58
N ILE A 118 2.73 35.39 3.35
CA ILE A 118 2.16 34.11 2.94
C ILE A 118 3.24 33.01 2.98
N LEU A 119 4.40 33.27 2.37
CA LEU A 119 5.50 32.29 2.35
C LEU A 119 5.98 31.92 3.76
N GLN A 120 6.09 32.90 4.66
CA GLN A 120 6.48 32.68 6.04
C GLN A 120 5.44 31.84 6.79
N ALA A 121 4.14 32.13 6.64
CA ALA A 121 3.08 31.35 7.26
C ALA A 121 3.08 29.88 6.77
N TRP A 122 3.30 29.66 5.46
CA TRP A 122 3.42 28.31 4.89
C TRP A 122 4.71 27.59 5.33
N ALA A 123 5.81 28.32 5.53
CA ALA A 123 7.05 27.75 6.05
C ALA A 123 6.88 27.25 7.50
N GLU A 124 6.20 28.04 8.33
CA GLU A 124 5.86 27.65 9.71
C GLU A 124 4.92 26.43 9.74
N ALA A 125 3.90 26.41 8.88
CA ALA A 125 2.97 25.29 8.75
C ALA A 125 3.71 24.01 8.35
N TYR A 126 4.57 24.10 7.33
CA TYR A 126 5.38 22.99 6.87
C TYR A 126 6.28 22.45 7.98
N GLY A 127 6.98 23.33 8.71
CA GLY A 127 7.86 22.95 9.80
C GLY A 127 7.14 22.12 10.86
N ILE A 128 5.95 22.56 11.29
CA ILE A 128 5.16 21.85 12.30
C ILE A 128 4.67 20.48 11.80
N ILE A 129 4.22 20.40 10.55
CA ILE A 129 3.81 19.12 9.96
C ILE A 129 5.03 18.19 9.86
N ALA A 130 6.17 18.70 9.36
CA ALA A 130 7.41 17.94 9.24
C ALA A 130 7.89 17.41 10.60
N ASP A 131 7.85 18.23 11.66
CA ASP A 131 8.24 17.81 13.01
C ASP A 131 7.36 16.67 13.54
N ALA A 132 6.05 16.69 13.24
CA ALA A 132 5.14 15.61 13.61
C ALA A 132 5.50 14.31 12.87
N PHE A 133 5.77 14.38 11.57
CA PHE A 133 6.22 13.24 10.78
C PHE A 133 7.57 12.69 11.28
N ILE A 134 8.57 13.56 11.46
CA ILE A 134 9.90 13.18 11.93
C ILE A 134 9.82 12.47 13.28
N SER A 135 9.02 12.99 14.21
CA SER A 135 8.86 12.40 15.54
C SER A 135 8.20 11.02 15.47
N VAL A 136 7.12 10.88 14.70
CA VAL A 136 6.41 9.60 14.52
C VAL A 136 7.31 8.57 13.82
N GLU A 137 8.02 8.98 12.77
CA GLU A 137 8.90 8.09 12.01
C GLU A 137 10.11 7.65 12.83
N ALA A 138 10.71 8.55 13.62
CA ALA A 138 11.82 8.22 14.51
C ALA A 138 11.42 7.11 15.50
N GLU A 139 10.23 7.23 16.10
CA GLU A 139 9.70 6.19 16.98
C GLU A 139 9.43 4.88 16.22
N MET A 140 8.88 4.94 15.00
CA MET A 140 8.68 3.74 14.16
C MET A 140 9.99 3.05 13.78
N TYR A 141 11.05 3.80 13.48
CA TYR A 141 12.38 3.23 13.22
C TYR A 141 12.92 2.54 14.47
N LYS A 142 12.84 3.21 15.62
CA LYS A 142 13.28 2.67 16.91
C LYS A 142 12.56 1.38 17.26
N GLN A 143 11.23 1.37 17.21
CA GLN A 143 10.42 0.16 17.45
C GLN A 143 10.80 -0.99 16.50
N SER A 144 11.02 -0.66 15.23
CA SER A 144 11.40 -1.64 14.21
C SER A 144 12.81 -2.22 14.41
N GLU A 145 13.72 -1.47 15.02
CA GLU A 145 15.08 -1.90 15.32
C GLU A 145 15.18 -2.66 16.64
N GLU A 146 14.44 -2.25 17.66
CA GLU A 146 14.44 -2.84 19.00
C GLU A 146 13.63 -4.15 19.08
N GLN A 147 12.70 -4.40 18.16
CA GLN A 147 11.98 -5.68 18.11
C GLN A 147 12.93 -6.85 17.81
N GLU A 148 12.60 -8.04 18.32
CA GLU A 148 13.37 -9.24 18.04
C GLU A 148 13.42 -9.53 16.53
N GLY A 149 14.64 -9.72 15.99
CA GLY A 149 14.86 -9.91 14.55
C GLY A 149 14.65 -8.66 13.70
N GLY A 150 14.43 -7.50 14.33
CA GLY A 150 14.25 -6.19 13.74
C GLY A 150 15.50 -5.55 13.14
N TRP A 151 15.29 -4.50 12.35
CA TRP A 151 16.33 -3.63 11.80
C TRP A 151 15.74 -2.29 11.36
N ALA A 152 16.58 -1.26 11.23
CA ALA A 152 16.15 0.10 10.88
C ALA A 152 15.97 0.34 9.37
N ASP A 153 16.97 0.01 8.56
CA ASP A 153 17.00 0.33 7.12
C ASP A 153 16.68 -0.88 6.23
N PHE A 154 17.57 -1.17 5.29
CA PHE A 154 17.46 -2.31 4.38
C PHE A 154 18.44 -3.40 4.79
N ARG A 155 17.93 -4.62 4.96
CA ARG A 155 18.71 -5.80 5.27
C ARG A 155 18.74 -6.74 4.07
N ALA A 156 19.85 -7.43 3.88
CA ALA A 156 20.04 -8.34 2.76
C ALA A 156 19.34 -9.69 3.00
N PHE A 157 18.57 -10.14 2.03
CA PHE A 157 17.83 -11.40 2.04
C PHE A 157 18.12 -12.19 0.78
N LYS A 158 18.39 -13.48 0.93
CA LYS A 158 18.55 -14.41 -0.17
C LYS A 158 17.18 -14.94 -0.63
N VAL A 159 16.96 -15.03 -1.93
CA VAL A 159 15.83 -15.78 -2.51
C VAL A 159 16.09 -17.27 -2.30
N ALA A 160 15.48 -17.85 -1.28
CA ALA A 160 15.63 -19.27 -0.97
C ALA A 160 14.81 -20.16 -1.91
N ARG A 161 13.68 -19.65 -2.42
CA ARG A 161 12.81 -20.36 -3.35
C ARG A 161 12.03 -19.39 -4.22
N LYS A 162 11.83 -19.74 -5.49
CA LYS A 162 10.95 -19.04 -6.43
C LYS A 162 9.87 -19.99 -6.96
N ALA A 163 8.60 -19.66 -6.81
CA ALA A 163 7.47 -20.53 -7.16
C ALA A 163 6.46 -19.81 -8.05
N LYS A 164 6.22 -20.32 -9.25
CA LYS A 164 5.17 -19.80 -10.15
C LYS A 164 3.80 -20.19 -9.57
N GLU A 165 2.95 -19.20 -9.34
CA GLU A 165 1.60 -19.37 -8.77
C GLU A 165 0.50 -19.29 -9.83
N SER A 166 0.74 -18.55 -10.91
CA SER A 166 -0.11 -18.47 -12.10
C SER A 166 0.72 -17.99 -13.30
N ASP A 167 0.10 -17.77 -14.46
CA ASP A 167 0.83 -17.30 -15.65
C ASP A 167 1.48 -15.91 -15.49
N VAL A 168 1.02 -15.13 -14.52
CA VAL A 168 1.48 -13.76 -14.28
C VAL A 168 1.91 -13.50 -12.84
N ILE A 169 1.88 -14.50 -11.95
CA ILE A 169 2.17 -14.32 -10.52
C ILE A 169 3.20 -15.33 -10.04
N THR A 170 4.22 -14.84 -9.33
CA THR A 170 5.32 -15.65 -8.76
C THR A 170 5.56 -15.29 -7.30
N SER A 171 5.68 -16.30 -6.44
CA SER A 171 6.09 -16.17 -5.04
C SER A 171 7.61 -16.26 -4.88
N PHE A 172 8.16 -15.43 -3.99
CA PHE A 172 9.56 -15.41 -3.59
C PHE A 172 9.65 -15.63 -2.09
N TYR A 173 10.40 -16.66 -1.69
CA TYR A 173 10.65 -16.98 -0.29
C TYR A 173 12.03 -16.42 0.08
N LEU A 174 12.06 -15.54 1.06
CA LEU A 174 13.18 -14.67 1.37
C LEU A 174 13.70 -15.00 2.76
N VAL A 175 14.96 -15.45 2.83
CA VAL A 175 15.65 -15.76 4.09
C VAL A 175 16.76 -14.73 4.33
N PRO A 176 17.03 -14.32 5.57
CA PRO A 176 18.06 -13.33 5.85
C PRO A 176 19.44 -13.88 5.47
N GLN A 177 20.22 -13.10 4.72
CA GLN A 177 21.54 -13.54 4.22
C GLN A 177 22.54 -13.77 5.37
N ASP A 178 22.40 -13.01 6.46
CA ASP A 178 23.25 -13.11 7.66
C ASP A 178 22.90 -14.28 8.59
N GLY A 179 21.83 -15.05 8.28
CA GLY A 179 21.37 -16.19 9.07
C GLY A 179 20.77 -15.86 10.44
N LYS A 180 20.58 -14.59 10.81
CA LYS A 180 19.94 -14.20 12.09
C LYS A 180 18.41 -14.26 11.99
N GLY A 181 17.71 -14.13 13.12
CA GLY A 181 16.24 -14.07 13.16
C GLY A 181 15.64 -12.93 12.33
N ILE A 182 14.33 -13.03 12.06
CA ILE A 182 13.54 -12.00 11.35
C ILE A 182 12.38 -11.54 12.21
N ALA A 183 12.03 -10.27 12.08
CA ALA A 183 10.91 -9.68 12.79
C ALA A 183 9.58 -10.41 12.52
N ALA A 184 8.78 -10.54 13.57
CA ALA A 184 7.36 -10.87 13.40
C ALA A 184 6.62 -9.72 12.72
N TYR A 185 5.41 -9.99 12.25
CA TYR A 185 4.57 -9.01 11.57
C TYR A 185 3.09 -9.35 11.77
N GLU A 186 2.25 -8.34 11.62
CA GLU A 186 0.80 -8.51 11.62
C GLU A 186 0.30 -8.85 10.22
N ALA A 187 -0.67 -9.77 10.14
CA ALA A 187 -1.22 -10.21 8.88
C ALA A 187 -1.90 -9.05 8.13
N GLY A 188 -1.40 -8.75 6.93
CA GLY A 188 -1.78 -7.59 6.12
C GLY A 188 -0.63 -6.62 5.86
N GLN A 189 0.40 -6.61 6.71
CA GLN A 189 1.59 -5.77 6.53
C GLN A 189 2.40 -6.11 5.28
N TYR A 190 3.26 -5.18 4.88
CA TYR A 190 4.13 -5.27 3.71
C TYR A 190 5.60 -5.03 4.06
N ILE A 191 6.48 -5.42 3.14
CA ILE A 191 7.88 -4.99 3.11
C ILE A 191 8.16 -4.19 1.84
N SER A 192 9.18 -3.34 1.86
CA SER A 192 9.74 -2.73 0.65
C SER A 192 10.92 -3.53 0.15
N VAL A 193 10.94 -3.87 -1.14
CA VAL A 193 12.09 -4.43 -1.84
C VAL A 193 12.81 -3.31 -2.57
N LYS A 194 14.08 -3.12 -2.25
CA LYS A 194 15.01 -2.21 -2.94
C LYS A 194 15.85 -3.02 -3.93
N VAL A 195 15.84 -2.60 -5.19
CA VAL A 195 16.58 -3.24 -6.29
C VAL A 195 17.40 -2.23 -7.09
N GLU A 196 18.58 -2.67 -7.50
CA GLU A 196 19.39 -2.03 -8.53
C GLU A 196 19.23 -2.87 -9.80
N ILE A 197 18.52 -2.33 -10.79
CA ILE A 197 18.22 -3.08 -12.03
C ILE A 197 19.36 -2.83 -13.03
N PRO A 198 20.00 -3.88 -13.59
CA PRO A 198 21.01 -3.70 -14.62
C PRO A 198 20.51 -2.83 -15.78
N GLY A 199 21.28 -1.78 -16.12
CA GLY A 199 20.94 -0.82 -17.17
C GLY A 199 20.04 0.35 -16.73
N GLU A 200 19.50 0.33 -15.51
CA GLU A 200 18.81 1.47 -14.92
C GLU A 200 19.78 2.38 -14.17
N LYS A 201 19.61 3.69 -14.29
CA LYS A 201 20.47 4.67 -13.60
C LYS A 201 20.21 4.73 -12.09
N ASN A 202 18.96 4.51 -11.69
CA ASN A 202 18.48 4.79 -10.35
C ASN A 202 18.03 3.51 -9.67
N THR A 203 18.17 3.47 -8.35
CA THR A 203 17.57 2.44 -7.51
C THR A 203 16.05 2.49 -7.59
N HIS A 204 15.40 1.33 -7.41
CA HIS A 204 13.95 1.23 -7.36
C HIS A 204 13.47 0.53 -6.09
N ILE A 205 12.49 1.13 -5.42
CA ILE A 205 11.86 0.57 -4.22
C ILE A 205 10.38 0.29 -4.48
N ARG A 206 9.90 -0.91 -4.17
CA ARG A 206 8.47 -1.28 -4.27
C ARG A 206 8.01 -2.07 -3.07
N GLN A 207 6.80 -1.76 -2.61
CA GLN A 207 6.15 -2.47 -1.52
C GLN A 207 5.45 -3.73 -2.05
N TYR A 208 5.55 -4.81 -1.27
CA TYR A 208 4.83 -6.05 -1.49
C TYR A 208 4.30 -6.55 -0.15
N SER A 209 3.00 -6.85 -0.09
CA SER A 209 2.40 -7.48 1.10
C SER A 209 3.10 -8.80 1.41
N LEU A 210 3.33 -9.04 2.69
CA LEU A 210 3.74 -10.34 3.17
C LEU A 210 2.56 -11.29 2.98
N SER A 211 2.81 -12.35 2.25
CA SER A 211 1.79 -13.25 1.71
C SER A 211 1.71 -14.58 2.46
N ASP A 212 2.35 -14.72 3.61
CA ASP A 212 2.23 -15.90 4.47
C ASP A 212 1.80 -15.48 5.89
N ALA A 213 1.58 -16.44 6.78
CA ALA A 213 1.47 -16.16 8.21
C ALA A 213 2.86 -15.80 8.78
N SER A 214 2.86 -15.05 9.87
CA SER A 214 4.09 -14.69 10.58
C SER A 214 4.73 -15.89 11.31
N GLY A 215 5.94 -15.70 11.84
CA GLY A 215 6.67 -16.73 12.61
C GLY A 215 7.34 -17.83 11.78
N LYS A 216 7.33 -17.72 10.44
CA LYS A 216 8.13 -18.59 9.56
C LYS A 216 9.59 -18.13 9.54
N PRO A 217 10.57 -19.00 9.21
CA PRO A 217 11.98 -18.61 9.07
C PRO A 217 12.27 -17.83 7.78
N TYR A 218 11.23 -17.35 7.09
CA TYR A 218 11.30 -16.60 5.84
C TYR A 218 10.16 -15.59 5.77
N TYR A 219 10.35 -14.55 4.97
CA TYR A 219 9.24 -13.79 4.42
C TYR A 219 8.83 -14.35 3.07
N ARG A 220 7.55 -14.23 2.74
CA ARG A 220 7.06 -14.55 1.39
C ARG A 220 6.39 -13.34 0.78
N ILE A 221 6.86 -12.92 -0.38
CA ILE A 221 6.15 -11.96 -1.22
C ILE A 221 5.63 -12.68 -2.45
N THR A 222 4.50 -12.23 -2.97
CA THR A 222 3.94 -12.77 -4.21
C THR A 222 3.66 -11.63 -5.17
N VAL A 223 4.36 -11.68 -6.30
CA VAL A 223 4.50 -10.55 -7.21
C VAL A 223 3.77 -10.89 -8.49
N LYS A 224 2.93 -9.96 -8.95
CA LYS A 224 2.37 -10.00 -10.30
C LYS A 224 3.32 -9.31 -11.28
N ARG A 225 3.61 -9.96 -12.40
CA ARG A 225 4.30 -9.36 -13.54
C ARG A 225 3.38 -8.31 -14.17
N GLU A 226 3.87 -7.07 -14.26
CA GLU A 226 3.13 -5.97 -14.89
C GLU A 226 3.66 -5.78 -16.30
N ASP A 227 3.07 -6.52 -17.24
CA ASP A 227 3.41 -6.43 -18.66
C ASP A 227 3.00 -5.08 -19.25
N ALA A 228 3.62 -4.72 -20.37
CA ALA A 228 3.18 -3.57 -21.16
C ALA A 228 1.76 -3.83 -21.69
N VAL A 229 0.89 -2.83 -21.58
CA VAL A 229 -0.50 -2.92 -22.06
C VAL A 229 -0.81 -1.60 -22.75
N GLU A 230 -1.09 -1.66 -24.05
CA GLU A 230 -1.39 -0.46 -24.88
C GLU A 230 -0.32 0.62 -24.66
N ASP A 231 -0.71 1.83 -24.26
CA ASP A 231 0.18 2.97 -24.00
C ASP A 231 0.88 2.93 -22.63
N ARG A 232 0.63 1.89 -21.83
CA ARG A 232 1.24 1.74 -20.50
C ARG A 232 2.50 0.88 -20.58
N PRO A 233 3.69 1.43 -20.26
CA PRO A 233 4.93 0.66 -20.29
C PRO A 233 4.94 -0.43 -19.20
N ALA A 234 5.72 -1.48 -19.44
CA ALA A 234 5.92 -2.56 -18.48
C ALA A 234 6.51 -2.05 -17.15
N GLY A 235 6.11 -2.70 -16.05
CA GLY A 235 6.61 -2.39 -14.71
C GLY A 235 8.05 -2.86 -14.52
N LYS A 236 8.99 -1.95 -14.27
CA LYS A 236 10.43 -2.28 -14.15
C LYS A 236 10.73 -3.37 -13.12
N VAL A 237 10.33 -3.14 -11.86
CA VAL A 237 10.69 -4.03 -10.74
C VAL A 237 9.99 -5.39 -10.84
N SER A 238 8.70 -5.43 -11.20
CA SER A 238 7.98 -6.70 -11.28
C SER A 238 8.51 -7.60 -12.40
N ASN A 239 8.85 -7.03 -13.57
CA ASN A 239 9.49 -7.79 -14.65
C ASN A 239 10.90 -8.23 -14.25
N TYR A 240 11.72 -7.36 -13.66
CA TYR A 240 13.05 -7.72 -13.16
C TYR A 240 13.01 -8.91 -12.18
N LEU A 241 12.09 -8.89 -11.20
CA LEU A 241 11.91 -10.01 -10.27
C LEU A 241 11.51 -11.30 -10.99
N HIS A 242 10.66 -11.23 -12.02
CA HIS A 242 10.22 -12.41 -12.77
C HIS A 242 11.29 -12.98 -13.69
N GLU A 243 12.03 -12.12 -14.39
CA GLU A 243 12.88 -12.53 -15.50
C GLU A 243 14.34 -12.72 -15.11
N GLN A 244 14.84 -11.93 -14.16
CA GLN A 244 16.28 -11.86 -13.89
C GLN A 244 16.64 -12.34 -12.48
N VAL A 245 15.74 -12.21 -11.50
CA VAL A 245 16.00 -12.68 -10.13
C VAL A 245 15.72 -14.19 -10.03
N GLY A 246 16.75 -14.96 -9.73
CA GLY A 246 16.72 -16.39 -9.47
C GLY A 246 16.84 -16.76 -7.99
N GLU A 247 16.86 -18.07 -7.72
CA GLU A 247 17.21 -18.56 -6.38
C GLU A 247 18.69 -18.28 -6.09
N ASN A 248 18.99 -17.97 -4.83
CA ASN A 248 20.28 -17.52 -4.29
C ASN A 248 20.66 -16.06 -4.57
N ASP A 249 19.91 -15.33 -5.40
CA ASP A 249 20.10 -13.89 -5.54
C ASP A 249 19.73 -13.15 -4.25
N VAL A 250 20.31 -11.96 -4.08
CA VAL A 250 20.12 -11.12 -2.88
C VAL A 250 19.22 -9.94 -3.21
N LEU A 251 18.22 -9.73 -2.36
CA LEU A 251 17.32 -8.58 -2.36
C LEU A 251 17.46 -7.82 -1.05
N PHE A 252 17.27 -6.51 -1.09
CA PHE A 252 17.34 -5.66 0.09
C PHE A 252 15.94 -5.31 0.56
N LEU A 253 15.60 -5.67 1.81
CA LEU A 253 14.25 -5.54 2.36
C LEU A 253 14.21 -4.52 3.50
N SER A 254 13.19 -3.66 3.52
CA SER A 254 12.81 -2.96 4.75
C SER A 254 12.20 -3.94 5.75
N ALA A 255 12.22 -3.59 7.04
CA ALA A 255 11.41 -4.29 8.02
C ALA A 255 9.90 -4.17 7.70
N PRO A 256 9.04 -5.08 8.22
CA PRO A 256 7.59 -5.04 8.01
C PRO A 256 6.96 -3.72 8.45
N ALA A 257 6.02 -3.20 7.65
CA ALA A 257 5.32 -1.94 7.88
C ALA A 257 3.87 -2.02 7.37
N GLY A 258 3.05 -1.02 7.70
CA GLY A 258 1.65 -0.92 7.30
C GLY A 258 0.71 -1.03 8.49
N ASP A 259 -0.45 -0.40 8.34
CA ASP A 259 -1.53 -0.31 9.32
C ASP A 259 -2.82 -1.03 8.87
N PHE A 260 -2.86 -1.55 7.64
CA PHE A 260 -3.89 -2.47 7.19
C PHE A 260 -3.62 -3.87 7.74
N THR A 261 -4.09 -4.12 8.97
CA THR A 261 -3.84 -5.37 9.67
C THR A 261 -5.13 -6.03 10.15
N LEU A 262 -5.07 -7.36 10.26
CA LEU A 262 -6.17 -8.15 10.82
C LEU A 262 -6.33 -7.84 12.31
N ASN A 263 -7.54 -7.46 12.71
CA ASN A 263 -7.86 -7.31 14.12
C ASN A 263 -8.04 -8.70 14.76
N ALA A 264 -6.99 -9.17 15.43
CA ALA A 264 -6.98 -10.44 16.13
C ALA A 264 -7.85 -10.45 17.40
N GLN A 265 -8.23 -9.29 17.95
CA GLN A 265 -9.07 -9.23 19.16
C GLN A 265 -10.55 -9.42 18.85
N ASP A 266 -11.00 -8.99 17.66
CA ASP A 266 -12.37 -9.25 17.22
C ASP A 266 -12.59 -10.75 17.00
N GLN A 267 -13.72 -11.28 17.47
CA GLN A 267 -14.10 -12.69 17.35
C GLN A 267 -15.30 -12.90 16.40
N ARG A 268 -15.91 -11.81 15.90
CA ARG A 268 -16.97 -11.86 14.89
C ARG A 268 -16.44 -12.45 13.58
N PRO A 269 -17.32 -12.96 12.69
CA PRO A 269 -16.90 -13.45 11.38
C PRO A 269 -16.01 -12.46 10.60
N VAL A 270 -15.14 -12.98 9.74
CA VAL A 270 -14.28 -12.18 8.86
C VAL A 270 -14.57 -12.51 7.41
N VAL A 271 -14.65 -11.48 6.58
CA VAL A 271 -14.78 -11.63 5.13
C VAL A 271 -13.55 -11.03 4.46
N LEU A 272 -12.80 -11.86 3.76
CA LEU A 272 -11.57 -11.51 3.06
C LEU A 272 -11.85 -11.48 1.55
N VAL A 273 -11.88 -10.30 0.94
CA VAL A 273 -12.32 -10.11 -0.46
C VAL A 273 -11.17 -9.57 -1.31
N SER A 274 -10.73 -10.31 -2.32
CA SER A 274 -9.57 -9.91 -3.14
C SER A 274 -9.84 -9.91 -4.64
N GLY A 275 -9.14 -9.02 -5.35
CA GLY A 275 -9.14 -8.97 -6.81
C GLY A 275 -7.72 -9.11 -7.37
N GLY A 276 -7.45 -10.15 -8.16
CA GLY A 276 -6.14 -10.42 -8.73
C GLY A 276 -5.05 -10.48 -7.66
N VAL A 277 -3.91 -9.82 -7.87
CA VAL A 277 -2.79 -9.86 -6.90
C VAL A 277 -3.12 -9.25 -5.53
N GLY A 278 -4.26 -8.58 -5.35
CA GLY A 278 -4.76 -8.18 -4.03
C GLY A 278 -5.04 -9.34 -3.06
N LEU A 279 -4.95 -10.59 -3.52
CA LEU A 279 -5.05 -11.77 -2.66
C LEU A 279 -3.93 -11.89 -1.62
N THR A 280 -2.79 -11.23 -1.84
CA THR A 280 -1.58 -11.44 -1.03
C THR A 280 -1.74 -11.12 0.46
N PRO A 281 -2.24 -9.94 0.88
CA PRO A 281 -2.53 -9.71 2.30
C PRO A 281 -3.67 -10.60 2.79
N MET A 282 -4.67 -10.88 1.95
CA MET A 282 -5.81 -11.72 2.35
C MET A 282 -5.37 -13.15 2.66
N PHE A 283 -4.40 -13.68 1.92
CA PHE A 283 -3.88 -15.02 2.17
C PHE A 283 -3.02 -15.08 3.44
N SER A 284 -2.28 -14.01 3.76
CA SER A 284 -1.62 -13.87 5.07
C SER A 284 -2.62 -13.87 6.22
N MET A 285 -3.72 -13.12 6.08
CA MET A 285 -4.82 -13.09 7.07
C MET A 285 -5.49 -14.47 7.20
N LEU A 286 -5.79 -15.14 6.08
CA LEU A 286 -6.39 -16.47 6.06
C LEU A 286 -5.54 -17.49 6.81
N LYS A 287 -4.22 -17.58 6.51
CA LYS A 287 -3.32 -18.50 7.21
C LYS A 287 -3.21 -18.19 8.70
N THR A 288 -3.13 -16.92 9.05
CA THR A 288 -3.08 -16.48 10.45
C THR A 288 -4.36 -16.88 11.20
N LEU A 289 -5.53 -16.71 10.59
CA LEU A 289 -6.81 -17.12 11.19
C LEU A 289 -6.94 -18.64 11.30
N ALA A 290 -6.48 -19.39 10.30
CA ALA A 290 -6.46 -20.85 10.33
C ALA A 290 -5.60 -21.40 11.48
N ASP A 291 -4.44 -20.79 11.72
CA ASP A 291 -3.48 -21.20 12.75
C ASP A 291 -3.92 -20.76 14.16
N SER A 292 -4.43 -19.53 14.30
CA SER A 292 -4.64 -18.90 15.62
C SER A 292 -6.10 -18.83 16.10
N GLN A 293 -7.08 -18.92 15.20
CA GLN A 293 -8.51 -18.72 15.51
C GLN A 293 -9.39 -19.80 14.86
N PRO A 294 -9.23 -21.09 15.22
CA PRO A 294 -9.88 -22.23 14.55
C PRO A 294 -11.42 -22.25 14.67
N LYS A 295 -12.02 -21.34 15.45
CA LYS A 295 -13.47 -21.23 15.63
C LYS A 295 -14.09 -20.01 14.92
N ARG A 296 -13.28 -19.02 14.55
CA ARG A 296 -13.77 -17.79 13.93
C ARG A 296 -14.14 -18.09 12.48
N GLN A 297 -15.39 -17.78 12.11
CA GLN A 297 -15.87 -18.03 10.75
C GLN A 297 -15.15 -17.10 9.77
N VAL A 298 -14.64 -17.65 8.67
CA VAL A 298 -13.93 -16.89 7.64
C VAL A 298 -14.53 -17.21 6.27
N THR A 299 -14.91 -16.16 5.55
CA THR A 299 -15.34 -16.24 4.16
C THR A 299 -14.28 -15.60 3.27
N PHE A 300 -13.62 -16.39 2.44
CA PHE A 300 -12.59 -15.95 1.51
C PHE A 300 -13.19 -15.82 0.10
N ILE A 301 -13.22 -14.62 -0.46
CA ILE A 301 -13.77 -14.34 -1.78
C ILE A 301 -12.65 -13.84 -2.67
N HIS A 302 -12.42 -14.50 -3.80
CA HIS A 302 -11.40 -14.09 -4.75
C HIS A 302 -11.97 -13.89 -6.16
N ALA A 303 -11.70 -12.73 -6.73
CA ALA A 303 -12.00 -12.38 -8.10
C ALA A 303 -10.74 -12.42 -8.97
N ALA A 304 -10.82 -13.13 -10.09
CA ALA A 304 -9.76 -13.20 -11.11
C ALA A 304 -10.38 -13.09 -12.51
N GLN A 305 -9.55 -12.93 -13.55
CA GLN A 305 -10.08 -12.98 -14.92
C GLN A 305 -10.50 -14.41 -15.29
N ASN A 306 -9.71 -15.41 -14.90
CA ASN A 306 -9.94 -16.84 -15.14
C ASN A 306 -8.96 -17.70 -14.31
N GLY A 307 -9.07 -19.02 -14.43
CA GLY A 307 -8.23 -19.96 -13.68
C GLY A 307 -6.74 -19.88 -13.99
N LYS A 308 -6.34 -19.49 -15.20
CA LYS A 308 -4.93 -19.36 -15.58
C LYS A 308 -4.22 -18.21 -14.85
N LEU A 309 -4.97 -17.20 -14.41
CA LEU A 309 -4.44 -16.05 -13.69
C LEU A 309 -4.67 -16.13 -12.17
N HIS A 310 -5.49 -17.07 -11.70
CA HIS A 310 -5.80 -17.25 -10.28
C HIS A 310 -4.63 -17.91 -9.53
N ALA A 311 -3.89 -17.10 -8.79
CA ALA A 311 -2.78 -17.57 -7.95
C ALA A 311 -3.27 -18.24 -6.65
N MET A 312 -2.50 -19.20 -6.13
CA MET A 312 -2.69 -19.84 -4.82
C MET A 312 -4.03 -20.56 -4.58
N LYS A 313 -4.86 -20.78 -5.61
CA LYS A 313 -6.17 -21.47 -5.48
C LYS A 313 -6.07 -22.77 -4.68
N GLY A 314 -5.17 -23.67 -5.10
CA GLY A 314 -4.99 -24.96 -4.43
C GLY A 314 -4.51 -24.85 -2.97
N GLN A 315 -3.73 -23.82 -2.62
CA GLN A 315 -3.30 -23.61 -1.24
C GLN A 315 -4.46 -23.13 -0.36
N VAL A 316 -5.38 -22.33 -0.90
CA VAL A 316 -6.61 -21.94 -0.18
C VAL A 316 -7.54 -23.14 -0.03
N GLU A 317 -7.72 -23.94 -1.08
CA GLU A 317 -8.57 -25.14 -1.05
C GLU A 317 -8.04 -26.18 -0.04
N GLU A 318 -6.73 -26.34 0.06
CA GLU A 318 -6.10 -27.19 1.08
C GLU A 318 -6.42 -26.72 2.51
N LEU A 319 -6.39 -25.40 2.76
CA LEU A 319 -6.76 -24.84 4.06
C LEU A 319 -8.25 -25.06 4.36
N VAL A 320 -9.13 -24.77 3.41
CA VAL A 320 -10.57 -25.00 3.54
C VAL A 320 -10.87 -26.47 3.83
N GLY A 321 -10.19 -27.40 3.15
CA GLY A 321 -10.34 -28.84 3.41
C GLY A 321 -9.91 -29.31 4.80
N LYS A 322 -9.04 -28.55 5.47
CA LYS A 322 -8.53 -28.86 6.83
C LYS A 322 -9.31 -28.16 7.95
N HIS A 323 -10.07 -27.13 7.63
CA HIS A 323 -10.61 -26.18 8.60
C HIS A 323 -12.08 -25.87 8.31
N SER A 324 -12.99 -26.45 9.11
CA SER A 324 -14.44 -26.32 8.90
C SER A 324 -15.00 -24.91 9.06
N GLN A 325 -14.25 -23.99 9.68
CA GLN A 325 -14.62 -22.59 9.84
C GLN A 325 -14.26 -21.72 8.62
N LEU A 326 -13.52 -22.26 7.65
CA LEU A 326 -13.13 -21.55 6.44
C LEU A 326 -14.04 -21.93 5.28
N GLN A 327 -14.48 -20.94 4.52
CA GLN A 327 -15.20 -21.12 3.26
C GLN A 327 -14.55 -20.25 2.19
N ALA A 328 -14.53 -20.71 0.94
CA ALA A 328 -13.94 -19.97 -0.16
C ALA A 328 -14.83 -19.94 -1.41
N TYR A 329 -14.86 -18.78 -2.07
CA TYR A 329 -15.69 -18.51 -3.24
C TYR A 329 -14.91 -17.78 -4.33
N TRP A 330 -15.12 -18.20 -5.58
CA TRP A 330 -14.33 -17.79 -6.74
C TRP A 330 -15.22 -17.08 -7.76
N CYS A 331 -14.86 -15.84 -8.12
CA CYS A 331 -15.55 -15.05 -9.15
C CYS A 331 -14.62 -14.84 -10.35
N TYR A 332 -14.98 -15.38 -11.51
CA TYR A 332 -14.18 -15.25 -12.73
C TYR A 332 -14.84 -14.34 -13.74
N GLU A 333 -14.16 -13.29 -14.17
CA GLU A 333 -14.69 -12.32 -15.15
C GLU A 333 -14.95 -12.97 -16.51
N LYS A 334 -13.99 -13.77 -16.99
CA LYS A 334 -13.97 -14.40 -18.31
C LYS A 334 -13.42 -15.84 -18.20
N PRO A 335 -14.16 -16.78 -17.58
CA PRO A 335 -13.72 -18.17 -17.42
C PRO A 335 -13.32 -18.78 -18.77
N THR A 336 -12.23 -19.55 -18.78
CA THR A 336 -11.85 -20.36 -19.95
C THR A 336 -12.82 -21.52 -20.16
N GLU A 337 -12.75 -22.20 -21.31
CA GLU A 337 -13.53 -23.42 -21.56
C GLU A 337 -13.23 -24.48 -20.48
N GLN A 338 -11.94 -24.68 -20.17
CA GLN A 338 -11.52 -25.58 -19.09
C GLN A 338 -12.13 -25.20 -17.73
N ASP A 339 -12.17 -23.90 -17.40
CA ASP A 339 -12.77 -23.44 -16.13
C ASP A 339 -14.25 -23.81 -16.03
N ARG A 340 -14.98 -23.81 -17.16
CA ARG A 340 -16.40 -24.15 -17.24
C ARG A 340 -16.61 -25.65 -17.13
N ASP A 341 -15.83 -26.43 -17.87
CA ASP A 341 -15.92 -27.90 -17.88
C ASP A 341 -15.65 -28.48 -16.48
N GLU A 342 -14.63 -27.95 -15.81
CA GLU A 342 -14.23 -28.37 -14.46
C GLU A 342 -15.07 -27.76 -13.33
N HIS A 343 -16.01 -26.85 -13.64
CA HIS A 343 -16.77 -26.08 -12.65
C HIS A 343 -15.84 -25.40 -11.62
N SER A 344 -14.74 -24.83 -12.12
CA SER A 344 -13.60 -24.36 -11.35
C SER A 344 -13.84 -23.01 -10.64
N TYR A 345 -15.06 -22.48 -10.69
CA TYR A 345 -15.45 -21.20 -10.12
C TYR A 345 -16.91 -21.19 -9.65
N HIS A 346 -17.28 -20.20 -8.84
CA HIS A 346 -18.61 -20.10 -8.22
C HIS A 346 -19.51 -19.06 -8.89
N LYS A 347 -18.92 -18.02 -9.48
CA LYS A 347 -19.65 -16.97 -10.22
C LYS A 347 -18.86 -16.51 -11.45
N GLU A 348 -19.57 -16.36 -12.56
CA GLU A 348 -19.06 -15.67 -13.75
C GLU A 348 -19.37 -14.17 -13.69
N GLY A 349 -18.45 -13.35 -14.18
CA GLY A 349 -18.56 -11.89 -14.22
C GLY A 349 -17.90 -11.22 -13.01
N TYR A 350 -18.59 -10.24 -12.43
CA TYR A 350 -18.07 -9.43 -11.34
C TYR A 350 -18.77 -9.72 -10.01
N VAL A 351 -18.06 -9.50 -8.91
CA VAL A 351 -18.67 -9.49 -7.57
C VAL A 351 -19.72 -8.39 -7.51
N ASP A 352 -20.95 -8.74 -7.13
CA ASP A 352 -22.08 -7.84 -6.95
C ASP A 352 -22.71 -8.05 -5.56
N LEU A 353 -23.54 -7.09 -5.13
CA LEU A 353 -24.19 -7.16 -3.81
C LEU A 353 -25.07 -8.40 -3.64
N PRO A 354 -25.95 -8.78 -4.61
CA PRO A 354 -26.77 -9.99 -4.47
C PRO A 354 -25.94 -11.25 -4.24
N TRP A 355 -24.82 -11.41 -4.94
CA TRP A 355 -23.95 -12.56 -4.73
C TRP A 355 -23.18 -12.49 -3.41
N LEU A 356 -22.69 -11.31 -3.01
CA LEU A 356 -22.09 -11.14 -1.68
C LEU A 356 -23.05 -11.56 -0.57
N GLN A 357 -24.31 -11.14 -0.64
CA GLN A 357 -25.36 -11.51 0.31
C GLN A 357 -25.69 -13.01 0.30
N ALA A 358 -25.50 -13.69 -0.83
CA ALA A 358 -25.74 -15.12 -0.94
C ALA A 358 -24.63 -15.97 -0.31
N VAL A 359 -23.37 -15.50 -0.36
CA VAL A 359 -22.20 -16.29 0.10
C VAL A 359 -21.65 -15.85 1.45
N VAL A 360 -21.97 -14.63 1.91
CA VAL A 360 -21.55 -14.11 3.21
C VAL A 360 -22.72 -14.24 4.20
N PRO A 361 -22.56 -14.99 5.31
CA PRO A 361 -23.67 -15.39 6.17
C PRO A 361 -24.28 -14.24 6.98
N THR A 362 -23.53 -13.15 7.21
CA THR A 362 -23.98 -12.01 8.01
C THR A 362 -23.21 -10.75 7.63
N ARG A 363 -23.86 -9.59 7.78
CA ARG A 363 -23.21 -8.27 7.70
C ARG A 363 -22.53 -7.85 9.00
N ASP A 364 -22.80 -8.55 10.12
CA ASP A 364 -22.09 -8.36 11.39
C ASP A 364 -20.75 -9.13 11.34
N ALA A 365 -19.82 -8.58 10.57
CA ALA A 365 -18.52 -9.17 10.26
C ALA A 365 -17.52 -8.05 9.95
N SER A 366 -16.23 -8.33 10.12
CA SER A 366 -15.17 -7.44 9.64
C SER A 366 -14.85 -7.76 8.18
N PHE A 367 -14.90 -6.76 7.30
CA PHE A 367 -14.61 -6.89 5.89
C PHE A 367 -13.24 -6.31 5.56
N TYR A 368 -12.37 -7.14 4.97
CA TYR A 368 -11.06 -6.73 4.47
C TYR A 368 -11.03 -6.92 2.97
N PHE A 369 -10.61 -5.90 2.22
CA PHE A 369 -10.49 -6.07 0.77
C PHE A 369 -9.33 -5.32 0.12
N CYS A 370 -8.79 -5.93 -0.94
CA CYS A 370 -7.68 -5.38 -1.70
C CYS A 370 -7.76 -5.81 -3.17
N GLY A 371 -7.45 -4.90 -4.09
CA GLY A 371 -7.43 -5.18 -5.52
C GLY A 371 -7.29 -3.92 -6.37
N PRO A 372 -7.55 -3.99 -7.69
CA PRO A 372 -7.60 -2.82 -8.54
C PRO A 372 -8.66 -1.80 -8.08
N VAL A 373 -8.42 -0.51 -8.29
CA VAL A 373 -9.35 0.56 -7.86
C VAL A 373 -10.80 0.35 -8.32
N PRO A 374 -11.08 -0.05 -9.58
CA PRO A 374 -12.46 -0.35 -9.99
C PRO A 374 -13.11 -1.45 -9.16
N PHE A 375 -12.38 -2.53 -8.87
CA PHE A 375 -12.84 -3.62 -8.01
C PHE A 375 -13.12 -3.13 -6.59
N MET A 376 -12.17 -2.39 -5.99
CA MET A 376 -12.33 -1.83 -4.64
C MET A 376 -13.54 -0.91 -4.55
N LYS A 377 -13.81 -0.09 -5.57
CA LYS A 377 -15.01 0.75 -5.65
C LYS A 377 -16.29 -0.08 -5.69
N THR A 378 -16.31 -1.17 -6.45
CA THR A 378 -17.47 -2.08 -6.51
C THR A 378 -17.74 -2.71 -5.15
N ILE A 379 -16.73 -3.26 -4.48
CA ILE A 379 -16.88 -3.87 -3.14
C ILE A 379 -17.32 -2.83 -2.12
N TYR A 380 -16.66 -1.67 -2.07
CA TYR A 380 -16.99 -0.60 -1.14
C TYR A 380 -18.44 -0.13 -1.28
N ARG A 381 -18.92 0.06 -2.52
CA ARG A 381 -20.32 0.43 -2.78
C ARG A 381 -21.29 -0.66 -2.33
N ALA A 382 -21.00 -1.92 -2.66
CA ALA A 382 -21.86 -3.03 -2.25
C ALA A 382 -21.98 -3.11 -0.72
N LEU A 383 -20.87 -2.99 0.01
CA LEU A 383 -20.89 -3.01 1.49
C LEU A 383 -21.65 -1.81 2.08
N LYS A 384 -21.48 -0.62 1.49
CA LYS A 384 -22.23 0.58 1.89
C LYS A 384 -23.73 0.42 1.65
N GLU A 385 -24.12 -0.09 0.49
CA GLU A 385 -25.52 -0.38 0.15
C GLU A 385 -26.12 -1.48 1.04
N TRP A 386 -25.31 -2.45 1.46
CA TRP A 386 -25.70 -3.48 2.44
C TRP A 386 -25.84 -2.92 3.88
N GLY A 387 -25.36 -1.71 4.13
CA GLY A 387 -25.38 -1.07 5.44
C GLY A 387 -24.34 -1.65 6.40
N VAL A 388 -23.18 -2.11 5.90
CA VAL A 388 -22.04 -2.44 6.75
C VAL A 388 -21.47 -1.14 7.35
N PRO A 389 -21.27 -1.07 8.68
CA PRO A 389 -20.69 0.11 9.32
C PRO A 389 -19.29 0.42 8.77
N ALA A 390 -18.97 1.70 8.57
CA ALA A 390 -17.66 2.11 8.05
C ALA A 390 -16.48 1.62 8.91
N THR A 391 -16.70 1.41 10.22
CA THR A 391 -15.71 0.87 11.15
C THR A 391 -15.35 -0.60 10.89
N ASP A 392 -16.20 -1.33 10.17
CA ASP A 392 -16.03 -2.75 9.83
C ASP A 392 -15.55 -2.93 8.37
N VAL A 393 -15.25 -1.84 7.66
CA VAL A 393 -14.83 -1.82 6.26
C VAL A 393 -13.37 -1.41 6.17
N HIS A 394 -12.48 -2.38 5.95
CA HIS A 394 -11.03 -2.20 5.90
C HIS A 394 -10.51 -2.47 4.50
N TYR A 395 -9.58 -1.64 4.00
CA TYR A 395 -9.00 -1.83 2.68
C TYR A 395 -7.60 -1.23 2.54
N GLU A 396 -6.85 -1.74 1.56
CA GLU A 396 -5.57 -1.16 1.17
C GLU A 396 -5.41 -1.05 -0.36
N PHE A 397 -4.77 0.03 -0.79
CA PHE A 397 -4.44 0.30 -2.20
C PHE A 397 -3.02 -0.16 -2.55
N PHE A 398 -2.88 -0.84 -3.67
CA PHE A 398 -1.56 -1.07 -4.30
C PHE A 398 -1.16 0.13 -5.17
N GLY A 399 -0.71 1.19 -4.51
CA GLY A 399 -0.34 2.46 -5.14
C GLY A 399 -0.55 3.64 -4.19
N PRO A 400 -0.50 4.89 -4.69
CA PRO A 400 -0.96 6.04 -3.92
C PRO A 400 -2.40 5.84 -3.45
N ALA A 401 -2.72 6.30 -2.24
CA ALA A 401 -4.08 6.26 -1.73
C ALA A 401 -5.05 6.91 -2.73
N GLY A 402 -6.13 6.20 -3.06
CA GLY A 402 -7.18 6.69 -3.94
C GLY A 402 -8.43 7.09 -3.16
N ASN A 403 -9.43 7.60 -3.88
CA ASN A 403 -10.77 7.81 -3.34
C ASN A 403 -11.71 6.69 -3.82
N LEU A 404 -12.36 6.00 -2.88
CA LEU A 404 -13.40 4.99 -3.17
C LEU A 404 -14.82 5.57 -3.18
N GLU A 405 -15.03 6.74 -2.57
CA GLU A 405 -16.28 7.46 -2.66
C GLU A 405 -16.47 8.02 -4.07
N LEU A 406 -17.73 8.11 -4.50
CA LEU A 406 -18.09 8.80 -5.72
C LEU A 406 -18.16 10.30 -5.42
N VAL A 407 -17.54 11.09 -6.29
CA VAL A 407 -17.92 12.50 -6.49
C VAL A 407 -19.28 12.54 -7.15
#